data_AF-A0A258YN27-F1
#
_entry.id   AF-A0A258YN27-F1
#
_cell.length_a   1.000
_cell.length_b   1.000
_cell.length_c   1.000
_cell.angle_alpha   90.00
_cell.angle_beta   90.00
_cell.angle_gamma   90.00
#
_symmetry.space_group_name_H-M   'P 1'
#
loop_
_entity.id
_entity.type
_entity.pdbx_description
1 polymer ?
#
loop_
_entity_poly.entity_id
_entity_poly.type
_entity_poly.pdbx_seq_one_letter_code
_entity_poly.pdbx_strand_id
1 'polypeptide(L)'
;MKNELVNIWFRESTNNNLIALKLAENQIWANAISSLNDVKSNSCDISYTVIRVITGGGVSPDSSPDNVIVYSVYAETTMFKIDCAGSGSGSEYWPPTPPPSSAGGGPEQPKKDPCPISLEELKAVFLGKKIDTSTLKSVINLINKYGDKFGFDNPYKIKHFLAQIAHESGGLTTIKKTESTYFSAKTLLGKFGRYFSSDPVMWDKGKKNPDEYVGNPEKIANLVYGKKNGNKYPGDGWMFIGRGPIQLTGRDNYTAFQNFYNNLFPNKQFDFINHPELVNSTDEIAMLASMWWCKENLWWQLKWNASTSPFEVSGIINHYDKAKEANGIDDRLQYFNKVNQSIDCDN
;
A
#
# COMPACT_ATOMS: atom_id res chain seq x y z
N MET A 1 13.20 14.88 9.78
CA MET A 1 14.14 14.48 10.85
C MET A 1 13.81 13.04 11.22
N LYS A 2 14.79 12.13 11.26
CA LYS A 2 14.61 10.73 11.70
C LYS A 2 15.07 10.63 13.15
N ASN A 3 14.28 9.97 14.00
CA ASN A 3 14.57 9.70 15.42
C ASN A 3 14.61 10.92 16.38
N GLU A 4 14.04 12.06 16.00
CA GLU A 4 13.91 13.20 16.92
C GLU A 4 12.52 13.26 17.53
N LEU A 5 12.48 13.40 18.86
CA LEU A 5 11.28 13.71 19.62
C LEU A 5 10.78 15.09 19.20
N VAL A 6 9.60 15.17 18.60
CA VAL A 6 8.97 16.46 18.31
C VAL A 6 8.15 16.87 19.52
N ASN A 7 8.55 17.97 20.16
CA ASN A 7 7.74 18.63 21.17
C ASN A 7 6.78 19.57 20.45
N ILE A 8 5.49 19.26 20.49
CA ILE A 8 4.46 20.16 19.98
C ILE A 8 3.91 20.93 21.17
N TRP A 9 4.03 22.25 21.11
CA TRP A 9 3.57 23.15 22.16
C TRP A 9 2.26 23.79 21.72
N PHE A 10 1.24 23.71 22.57
CA PHE A 10 -0.04 24.37 22.38
C PHE A 10 -0.23 25.40 23.47
N ARG A 11 -1.00 26.44 23.15
CA ARG A 11 -1.43 27.43 24.12
C ARG A 11 -2.95 27.45 24.15
N GLU A 12 -3.54 27.11 25.30
CA GLU A 12 -4.99 27.17 25.46
C GLU A 12 -5.47 28.62 25.34
N SER A 13 -6.49 28.85 24.53
CA SER A 13 -6.99 30.21 24.25
C SER A 13 -7.68 30.86 25.45
N THR A 14 -8.21 30.05 26.37
CA THR A 14 -9.05 30.51 27.48
C THR A 14 -8.26 30.86 28.73
N ASN A 15 -7.17 30.17 29.03
CA ASN A 15 -6.37 30.35 30.25
C ASN A 15 -4.88 30.56 29.96
N ASN A 16 -4.47 30.56 28.68
CA ASN A 16 -3.11 30.80 28.22
C ASN A 16 -2.09 29.75 28.70
N ASN A 17 -2.56 28.58 29.15
CA ASN A 17 -1.72 27.48 29.61
C ASN A 17 -0.90 26.89 28.47
N LEU A 18 0.35 26.53 28.77
CA LEU A 18 1.24 25.87 27.82
C LEU A 18 1.13 24.36 27.98
N ILE A 19 0.72 23.66 26.92
CA ILE A 19 0.59 22.21 26.89
C ILE A 19 1.64 21.65 25.95
N ALA A 20 2.43 20.69 26.43
CA ALA A 20 3.41 19.99 25.62
C ALA A 20 2.91 18.58 25.28
N LEU A 21 2.89 18.24 23.99
CA LEU A 21 2.74 16.86 23.53
C LEU A 21 4.09 16.35 23.05
N LYS A 22 4.46 15.17 23.55
CA LYS A 22 5.66 14.46 23.16
C LYS A 22 5.27 13.28 22.28
N LEU A 23 5.66 13.32 21.01
CA LEU A 23 5.30 12.30 20.03
C LEU A 23 6.54 11.63 19.44
N ALA A 24 6.49 10.30 19.33
CA ALA A 24 7.40 9.52 18.51
C ALA A 24 6.85 9.34 17.09
N GLU A 25 7.71 8.90 16.16
CA GLU A 25 7.33 8.62 14.77
C GLU A 25 6.25 7.52 14.72
N ASN A 26 5.13 7.79 14.02
CA ASN A 26 3.94 6.94 13.89
C ASN A 26 3.04 6.80 15.14
N GLN A 27 3.25 7.64 16.16
CA GLN A 27 2.38 7.67 17.33
C GLN A 27 1.09 8.46 17.03
N ILE A 28 -0.06 7.79 17.00
CA ILE A 28 -1.38 8.39 16.69
C ILE A 28 -2.17 8.85 17.93
N TRP A 29 -1.59 8.70 19.13
CA TRP A 29 -2.17 9.13 20.40
C TRP A 29 -1.05 9.54 21.38
N ALA A 30 -1.30 10.57 22.20
CA ALA A 30 -0.39 11.00 23.26
C ALA A 30 -1.18 11.43 24.50
N ASN A 31 -0.59 11.24 25.67
CA ASN A 31 -1.13 11.79 26.92
C ASN A 31 -0.74 13.27 27.00
N ALA A 32 -1.72 14.15 27.16
CA ALA A 32 -1.46 15.56 27.42
C ALA A 32 -0.91 15.73 28.84
N ILE A 33 0.22 16.42 28.97
CA ILE A 33 0.74 16.83 30.28
C ILE A 33 0.47 18.33 30.40
N SER A 34 -0.53 18.72 31.18
CA SER A 34 -0.70 20.09 31.63
C SER A 34 -0.05 20.24 33.01
N SER A 35 0.86 21.20 33.13
CA SER A 35 1.27 21.75 34.44
C SER A 35 0.25 22.82 34.83
N LEU A 36 -0.16 23.06 36.07
CA LEU A 36 0.43 22.75 37.38
C LEU A 36 -0.75 22.89 38.39
N ASN A 37 -1.10 21.87 39.17
CA ASN A 37 -2.20 21.82 40.16
C ASN A 37 -3.65 21.74 39.61
N ASP A 38 -4.26 20.58 39.84
CA ASP A 38 -5.70 20.30 39.77
C ASP A 38 -6.39 20.46 38.40
N VAL A 39 -6.56 19.34 37.67
CA VAL A 39 -7.87 19.07 37.05
C VAL A 39 -8.86 18.86 38.21
N LYS A 40 -9.29 19.96 38.82
CA LYS A 40 -10.48 19.98 39.66
C LYS A 40 -11.67 20.25 38.76
N SER A 41 -12.65 19.36 38.91
CA SER A 41 -13.96 19.32 38.28
C SER A 41 -13.99 19.12 36.76
N ASN A 42 -14.35 17.88 36.39
CA ASN A 42 -15.43 17.54 35.46
C ASN A 42 -15.77 18.55 34.34
N SER A 43 -15.84 18.02 33.11
CA SER A 43 -16.18 18.65 31.81
C SER A 43 -14.96 19.32 31.13
N CYS A 44 -14.69 19.17 29.82
CA CYS A 44 -15.56 19.12 28.66
C CYS A 44 -14.91 18.42 27.44
N ASP A 45 -15.75 18.19 26.40
CA ASP A 45 -15.38 18.03 25.00
C ASP A 45 -14.32 19.05 24.56
N ILE A 46 -13.20 18.57 24.01
CA ILE A 46 -12.14 19.41 23.43
C ILE A 46 -12.27 19.34 21.91
N SER A 47 -12.67 20.45 21.29
CA SER A 47 -12.59 20.62 19.84
C SER A 47 -11.19 21.11 19.48
N TYR A 48 -10.39 20.28 18.82
CA TYR A 48 -9.10 20.67 18.26
C TYR A 48 -9.00 20.31 16.78
N THR A 49 -8.25 21.13 16.05
CA THR A 49 -7.91 20.88 14.64
C THR A 49 -6.76 19.89 14.60
N VAL A 50 -6.95 18.73 13.98
CA VAL A 50 -5.87 17.78 13.73
C VAL A 50 -4.84 18.43 12.80
N ILE A 51 -3.59 18.51 13.27
CA ILE A 51 -2.47 18.95 12.43
C ILE A 51 -1.90 17.71 11.73
N ARG A 52 -2.19 17.56 10.44
CA ARG A 52 -1.40 16.69 9.57
C ARG A 52 -0.10 17.41 9.24
N VAL A 53 1.03 16.94 9.75
CA VAL A 53 2.33 17.53 9.43
C VAL A 53 2.73 17.08 8.02
N ILE A 54 2.46 17.91 7.01
CA ILE A 54 3.03 17.76 5.67
C ILE A 54 4.33 18.54 5.63
N THR A 55 5.46 17.87 5.50
CA THR A 55 6.76 18.54 5.36
C THR A 55 6.95 18.98 3.91
N GLY A 56 6.73 20.27 3.61
CA GLY A 56 7.12 20.90 2.35
C GLY A 56 8.44 21.63 2.52
N GLY A 57 9.51 21.15 1.90
CA GLY A 57 10.82 21.81 1.93
C GLY A 57 10.88 22.97 0.93
N GLY A 58 10.93 24.20 1.42
CA GLY A 58 11.25 25.39 0.63
C GLY A 58 12.03 26.38 1.49
N VAL A 59 13.23 26.76 1.02
CA VAL A 59 14.08 27.77 1.68
C VAL A 59 13.67 29.14 1.14
N SER A 60 13.27 30.06 2.02
CA SER A 60 13.07 31.46 1.64
C SER A 60 14.42 32.18 1.65
N PRO A 61 14.83 32.85 0.55
CA PRO A 61 15.98 33.72 0.56
C PRO A 61 15.50 35.09 1.06
N ASP A 62 15.65 35.40 2.34
CA ASP A 62 16.13 36.73 2.77
C ASP A 62 16.07 36.93 4.29
N SER A 63 17.26 37.33 4.80
CA SER A 63 17.53 38.10 6.02
C SER A 63 17.21 37.52 7.40
N SER A 64 18.23 36.97 8.09
CA SER A 64 18.66 37.23 9.49
C SER A 64 19.48 36.04 10.06
N PRO A 65 20.47 36.24 10.95
CA PRO A 65 21.48 35.23 11.29
C PRO A 65 20.95 34.36 12.42
N ASP A 66 20.28 33.30 12.04
CA ASP A 66 20.20 32.01 12.72
C ASP A 66 19.37 31.12 11.80
N ASN A 67 19.81 29.88 11.56
CA ASN A 67 19.20 28.95 10.61
C ASN A 67 17.79 28.52 11.05
N VAL A 68 16.81 29.42 10.96
CA VAL A 68 15.40 29.13 11.23
C VAL A 68 14.79 28.55 9.96
N ILE A 69 14.62 27.22 9.95
CA ILE A 69 13.82 26.54 8.93
C ILE A 69 12.35 26.76 9.28
N VAL A 70 11.65 27.53 8.45
CA VAL A 70 10.21 27.77 8.59
C VAL A 70 9.46 26.63 7.87
N TYR A 71 8.65 25.88 8.62
CA TYR A 71 7.74 24.87 8.05
C TYR A 71 6.33 25.45 7.95
N SER A 72 5.78 25.51 6.73
CA SER A 72 4.36 25.84 6.52
C SER A 72 3.53 24.59 6.79
N VAL A 73 2.68 24.64 7.82
CA VAL A 73 1.80 23.55 8.22
C VAL A 73 0.40 23.81 7.65
N TYR A 74 -0.10 22.91 6.80
CA TYR A 74 -1.48 22.94 6.32
C TYR A 74 -2.34 22.00 7.17
N ALA A 75 -3.45 22.50 7.71
CA ALA A 75 -4.38 21.70 8.51
C ALA A 75 -5.69 21.50 7.76
N GLU A 76 -6.18 20.26 7.70
CA GLU A 76 -7.56 19.95 7.34
C GLU A 76 -8.33 19.60 8.61
N THR A 77 -9.52 20.19 8.78
CA THR A 77 -10.38 19.96 9.94
C THR A 77 -10.99 18.56 9.92
N THR A 78 -10.67 17.74 10.92
CA THR A 78 -11.46 16.56 11.30
C THR A 78 -11.69 16.58 12.81
N MET A 79 -12.92 16.30 13.25
CA MET A 79 -13.27 16.18 14.67
C MET A 79 -12.81 14.83 15.23
N PHE A 80 -12.25 14.82 16.43
CA PHE A 80 -11.98 13.61 17.20
C PHE A 80 -12.76 13.66 18.53
N LYS A 81 -13.29 12.52 18.99
CA LYS A 81 -13.93 12.38 20.31
C LYS A 81 -13.01 11.58 21.24
N ILE A 82 -12.85 12.04 22.47
CA ILE A 82 -12.13 11.34 23.55
C ILE A 82 -13.18 10.91 24.59
N ASP A 83 -13.17 9.65 25.00
CA ASP A 83 -14.08 9.11 26.01
C ASP A 83 -13.39 9.07 27.38
N CYS A 84 -14.03 9.59 28.42
CA CYS A 84 -13.44 9.72 29.76
C CYS A 84 -14.21 8.85 30.77
N ALA A 85 -13.66 7.70 31.16
CA ALA A 85 -14.21 6.89 32.25
C ALA A 85 -13.64 7.35 33.61
N GLY A 86 -14.54 7.70 34.53
CA GLY A 86 -14.23 8.23 35.86
C GLY A 86 -13.72 7.18 36.86
N SER A 87 -12.84 7.62 37.75
CA SER A 87 -12.29 6.85 38.87
C SER A 87 -13.32 6.69 40.01
N GLY A 88 -13.68 5.44 40.31
CA GLY A 88 -14.14 5.05 41.64
C GLY A 88 -12.96 5.06 42.62
N SER A 89 -13.21 5.58 43.82
CA SER A 89 -12.27 5.90 44.89
C SER A 89 -11.27 4.80 45.27
N GLY A 90 -9.97 5.15 45.21
CA GLY A 90 -8.85 4.37 45.75
C GLY A 90 -7.52 5.06 45.43
N SER A 91 -7.12 6.02 46.25
CA SER A 91 -5.75 6.56 46.36
C SER A 91 -4.77 5.40 46.61
N GLU A 92 -3.57 5.26 46.05
CA GLU A 92 -2.49 6.19 45.72
C GLU A 92 -1.68 5.56 44.55
N TYR A 93 -0.90 6.37 43.81
CA TYR A 93 -0.13 6.08 42.58
C TYR A 93 -0.87 6.24 41.24
N TRP A 94 -0.96 7.50 40.80
CA TRP A 94 -1.06 7.85 39.38
C TRP A 94 -0.30 9.16 39.10
N PRO A 95 0.43 9.28 37.96
CA PRO A 95 0.76 8.22 37.03
C PRO A 95 1.91 7.34 37.55
N PRO A 96 1.96 6.03 37.21
CA PRO A 96 3.05 5.15 37.60
C PRO A 96 4.38 5.69 37.05
N THR A 97 5.39 5.75 37.90
CA THR A 97 6.78 6.06 37.50
C THR A 97 7.26 5.05 36.46
N PRO A 98 7.93 5.48 35.37
CA PRO A 98 8.68 4.55 34.53
C PRO A 98 9.73 3.87 35.40
N PRO A 99 9.96 2.54 35.27
CA PRO A 99 11.00 1.89 36.05
C PRO A 99 12.37 2.50 35.70
N PRO A 100 13.30 2.58 36.68
CA PRO A 100 14.59 3.23 36.49
C PRO A 100 15.40 2.53 35.41
N SER A 101 16.05 3.33 34.56
CA SER A 101 16.95 2.88 33.51
C SER A 101 18.25 2.33 34.11
N SER A 102 18.23 1.07 34.51
CA SER A 102 19.46 0.30 34.72
C SER A 102 19.18 -1.19 34.72
N ALA A 103 19.91 -1.89 33.85
CA ALA A 103 20.09 -3.34 33.73
C ALA A 103 19.05 -4.12 32.89
N GLY A 104 19.57 -4.71 31.80
CA GLY A 104 18.99 -5.89 31.16
C GLY A 104 18.37 -5.62 29.80
N GLY A 105 19.13 -5.86 28.74
CA GLY A 105 18.54 -6.25 27.46
C GLY A 105 17.76 -7.55 27.66
N GLY A 106 16.47 -7.43 27.97
CA GLY A 106 15.51 -8.51 27.79
C GLY A 106 15.14 -8.55 26.31
N PRO A 107 15.01 -9.74 25.69
CA PRO A 107 14.59 -9.82 24.30
C PRO A 107 13.24 -9.13 24.15
N GLU A 108 13.16 -8.22 23.18
CA GLU A 108 11.90 -7.68 22.68
C GLU A 108 10.98 -8.89 22.42
N GLN A 109 9.85 -8.96 23.13
CA GLN A 109 8.89 -10.05 22.92
C GLN A 109 8.51 -10.02 21.44
N PRO A 110 8.70 -11.12 20.68
CA PRO A 110 8.48 -11.11 19.25
C PRO A 110 7.03 -10.72 18.98
N LYS A 111 6.85 -9.63 18.22
CA LYS A 111 5.54 -9.19 17.76
C LYS A 111 4.86 -10.38 17.06
N LYS A 112 3.67 -10.78 17.54
CA LYS A 112 2.93 -11.91 16.95
C LYS A 112 2.60 -11.57 15.49
N ASP A 113 3.00 -12.44 14.57
CA ASP A 113 2.66 -12.35 13.15
C ASP A 113 1.12 -12.34 13.01
N PRO A 114 0.52 -11.37 12.31
CA PRO A 114 -0.92 -11.32 12.11
C PRO A 114 -1.48 -12.50 11.31
N CYS A 115 -0.63 -13.24 10.59
CA CYS A 115 -0.97 -14.54 9.99
C CYS A 115 0.30 -15.35 9.71
N PRO A 116 0.73 -16.25 10.61
CA PRO A 116 1.93 -17.07 10.42
C PRO A 116 1.71 -18.16 9.37
N ILE A 117 1.87 -17.82 8.09
CA ILE A 117 1.67 -18.76 6.97
C ILE A 117 2.80 -19.79 6.92
N SER A 118 2.47 -21.08 7.00
CA SER A 118 3.42 -22.16 6.73
C SER A 118 3.55 -22.46 5.24
N LEU A 119 4.68 -23.08 4.86
CA LEU A 119 4.92 -23.49 3.48
C LEU A 119 3.90 -24.55 3.00
N GLU A 120 3.48 -25.46 3.87
CA GLU A 120 2.56 -26.53 3.49
C GLU A 120 1.14 -26.00 3.27
N GLU A 121 0.69 -25.05 4.09
CA GLU A 121 -0.58 -24.33 3.87
C GLU A 121 -0.57 -23.58 2.54
N LEU A 122 0.51 -22.85 2.24
CA LEU A 122 0.60 -22.13 0.97
C LEU A 122 0.69 -23.08 -0.23
N LYS A 123 1.39 -24.22 -0.11
CA LYS A 123 1.40 -25.26 -1.15
C LYS A 123 0.00 -25.83 -1.39
N ALA A 124 -0.80 -26.02 -0.34
CA ALA A 124 -2.16 -26.54 -0.45
C ALA A 124 -3.05 -25.66 -1.34
N VAL A 125 -2.85 -24.33 -1.34
CA VAL A 125 -3.54 -23.39 -2.24
C VAL A 125 -3.26 -23.69 -3.72
N PHE A 126 -2.07 -24.18 -4.05
CA PHE A 126 -1.61 -24.42 -5.42
C PHE A 126 -1.57 -25.90 -5.83
N LEU A 127 -2.27 -26.79 -5.11
CA LEU A 127 -2.36 -28.21 -5.47
C LEU A 127 -2.75 -28.41 -6.95
N GLY A 128 -1.99 -29.25 -7.64
CA GLY A 128 -2.16 -29.52 -9.08
C GLY A 128 -1.52 -28.49 -10.01
N LYS A 129 -0.88 -27.43 -9.49
CA LYS A 129 -0.07 -26.48 -10.27
C LYS A 129 1.42 -26.78 -10.08
N LYS A 130 2.20 -26.62 -11.15
CA LYS A 130 3.66 -26.70 -11.08
C LYS A 130 4.20 -25.34 -10.62
N ILE A 131 4.42 -25.20 -9.32
CA ILE A 131 5.01 -24.02 -8.70
C ILE A 131 6.33 -24.39 -8.02
N ASP A 132 7.34 -23.54 -8.18
CA ASP A 132 8.61 -23.74 -7.47
C ASP A 132 8.40 -23.46 -5.97
N THR A 133 8.91 -24.37 -5.13
CA THR A 133 8.92 -24.19 -3.68
C THR A 133 9.71 -22.95 -3.29
N SER A 134 10.75 -22.58 -4.04
CA SER A 134 11.52 -21.36 -3.80
C SER A 134 10.65 -20.10 -3.90
N THR A 135 9.76 -20.03 -4.90
CA THR A 135 8.81 -18.94 -5.09
C THR A 135 7.87 -18.79 -3.90
N LEU A 136 7.30 -19.90 -3.42
CA LEU A 136 6.40 -19.87 -2.26
C LEU A 136 7.11 -19.41 -0.99
N LYS A 137 8.35 -19.89 -0.76
CA LYS A 137 9.19 -19.42 0.35
C LYS A 137 9.49 -17.93 0.24
N SER A 138 9.80 -17.43 -0.97
CA SER A 138 10.01 -16.00 -1.21
C SER A 138 8.77 -15.19 -0.82
N VAL A 139 7.57 -15.61 -1.23
CA VAL A 139 6.31 -14.92 -0.87
C VAL A 139 6.14 -14.83 0.65
N ILE A 140 6.24 -15.96 1.35
CA ILE A 140 6.08 -16.03 2.82
C ILE A 140 7.11 -15.13 3.49
N ASN A 141 8.39 -15.31 3.16
CA ASN A 141 9.48 -14.55 3.78
C ASN A 141 9.33 -13.04 3.58
N LEU A 142 8.88 -12.60 2.40
CA LEU A 142 8.74 -11.18 2.07
C LEU A 142 7.51 -10.55 2.74
N ILE A 143 6.40 -11.29 2.85
CA ILE A 143 5.23 -10.85 3.65
C ILE A 143 5.64 -10.73 5.12
N ASN A 144 6.29 -11.74 5.70
CA ASN A 144 6.67 -11.70 7.11
C ASN A 144 7.69 -10.60 7.41
N LYS A 145 8.63 -10.37 6.47
CA LYS A 145 9.67 -9.35 6.64
C LYS A 145 9.16 -7.92 6.51
N TYR A 146 8.20 -7.68 5.61
CA TYR A 146 7.81 -6.32 5.21
C TYR A 146 6.35 -5.97 5.46
N GLY A 147 5.46 -6.95 5.58
CA GLY A 147 4.01 -6.78 5.58
C GLY A 147 3.52 -5.70 6.54
N ASP A 148 4.08 -5.63 7.74
CA ASP A 148 3.81 -4.58 8.73
C ASP A 148 3.93 -3.16 8.15
N LYS A 149 4.99 -2.89 7.40
CA LYS A 149 5.25 -1.56 6.78
C LYS A 149 4.22 -1.23 5.69
N PHE A 150 3.58 -2.25 5.13
CA PHE A 150 2.59 -2.14 4.06
C PHE A 150 1.14 -2.33 4.55
N GLY A 151 0.92 -2.41 5.86
CA GLY A 151 -0.41 -2.53 6.45
C GLY A 151 -1.03 -3.91 6.30
N PHE A 152 -0.21 -4.96 6.22
CA PHE A 152 -0.62 -6.37 6.34
C PHE A 152 -0.72 -6.76 7.81
N ASP A 153 -1.47 -5.98 8.56
CA ASP A 153 -1.70 -6.09 10.01
C ASP A 153 -2.94 -6.92 10.36
N ASN A 154 -3.57 -7.52 9.35
CA ASN A 154 -4.86 -8.17 9.45
C ASN A 154 -4.87 -9.44 8.59
N PRO A 155 -5.26 -10.60 9.13
CA PRO A 155 -5.23 -11.88 8.42
C PRO A 155 -6.12 -11.89 7.16
N TYR A 156 -7.24 -11.16 7.16
CA TYR A 156 -8.11 -11.05 6.00
C TYR A 156 -7.41 -10.30 4.85
N LYS A 157 -6.65 -9.23 5.13
CA LYS A 157 -5.85 -8.55 4.09
C LYS A 157 -4.83 -9.50 3.45
N ILE A 158 -4.13 -10.30 4.28
CA ILE A 158 -3.14 -11.28 3.83
C ILE A 158 -3.80 -12.33 2.93
N LYS A 159 -4.91 -12.93 3.37
CA LYS A 159 -5.65 -13.95 2.59
C LYS A 159 -6.16 -13.39 1.26
N HIS A 160 -6.76 -12.21 1.27
CA HIS A 160 -7.23 -11.55 0.04
C HIS A 160 -6.06 -11.21 -0.89
N PHE A 161 -4.96 -10.68 -0.36
CA PHE A 161 -3.77 -10.38 -1.16
C PHE A 161 -3.24 -11.63 -1.87
N LEU A 162 -3.02 -12.72 -1.13
CA LEU A 162 -2.51 -13.99 -1.67
C LEU A 162 -3.40 -14.51 -2.81
N ALA A 163 -4.72 -14.46 -2.63
CA ALA A 163 -5.66 -14.88 -3.66
C ALA A 163 -5.56 -14.02 -4.93
N GLN A 164 -5.41 -12.71 -4.77
CA GLN A 164 -5.38 -11.77 -5.88
C GLN A 164 -4.06 -11.86 -6.65
N ILE A 165 -2.92 -11.90 -5.96
CA ILE A 165 -1.63 -12.11 -6.63
C ILE A 165 -1.53 -13.48 -7.28
N ALA A 166 -2.22 -14.50 -6.75
CA ALA A 166 -2.35 -15.80 -7.39
C ALA A 166 -3.05 -15.68 -8.74
N HIS A 167 -4.19 -15.00 -8.81
CA HIS A 167 -4.87 -14.77 -10.08
C HIS A 167 -4.04 -13.94 -11.06
N GLU A 168 -3.60 -12.74 -10.65
CA GLU A 168 -2.93 -11.75 -11.52
C GLU A 168 -1.61 -12.27 -12.12
N SER A 169 -0.87 -13.06 -11.34
CA SER A 169 0.36 -13.69 -11.82
C SER A 169 0.14 -14.95 -12.66
N GLY A 170 -1.08 -15.49 -12.74
CA GLY A 170 -1.36 -16.78 -13.40
C GLY A 170 -0.89 -17.97 -12.57
N GLY A 171 -1.12 -17.90 -11.26
CA GLY A 171 -0.88 -18.97 -10.27
C GLY A 171 0.47 -18.91 -9.58
N LEU A 172 1.09 -17.74 -9.47
CA LEU A 172 2.41 -17.50 -8.84
C LEU A 172 3.53 -18.42 -9.34
N THR A 173 3.46 -18.87 -10.59
CA THR A 173 4.54 -19.65 -11.21
C THR A 173 5.88 -18.90 -11.19
N THR A 174 5.83 -17.56 -11.23
CA THR A 174 6.94 -16.66 -10.95
C THR A 174 6.42 -15.36 -10.33
N ILE A 175 7.17 -14.79 -9.39
CA ILE A 175 6.91 -13.44 -8.85
C ILE A 175 7.34 -12.37 -9.87
N LYS A 176 8.34 -12.67 -10.70
CA LYS A 176 9.00 -11.70 -11.57
C LYS A 176 8.33 -11.58 -12.95
N LYS A 177 7.02 -11.78 -13.03
CA LYS A 177 6.29 -11.76 -14.31
C LYS A 177 6.32 -10.38 -14.96
N THR A 178 6.49 -10.36 -16.29
CA THR A 178 6.24 -9.18 -17.13
C THR A 178 5.04 -9.48 -18.03
N GLU A 179 4.16 -8.51 -18.22
CA GLU A 179 3.05 -8.61 -19.17
C GLU A 179 3.58 -8.90 -20.58
N SER A 180 2.92 -9.82 -21.28
CA SER A 180 3.23 -10.09 -22.69
C SER A 180 2.19 -9.42 -23.58
N THR A 181 2.66 -8.51 -24.44
CA THR A 181 1.84 -7.89 -25.49
C THR A 181 2.03 -8.55 -26.86
N TYR A 182 2.56 -9.77 -26.89
CA TYR A 182 2.69 -10.56 -28.12
C TYR A 182 1.37 -11.29 -28.42
N PHE A 183 0.60 -10.78 -29.38
CA PHE A 183 -0.72 -11.32 -29.71
C PHE A 183 -0.86 -11.68 -31.18
N SER A 184 -1.63 -12.73 -31.46
CA SER A 184 -2.11 -13.03 -32.81
C SER A 184 -3.20 -12.04 -33.22
N ALA A 185 -3.46 -11.90 -34.53
CA ALA A 185 -4.56 -11.09 -35.05
C ALA A 185 -5.91 -11.48 -34.43
N LYS A 186 -6.16 -12.79 -34.29
CA LYS A 186 -7.36 -13.34 -33.63
C LYS A 186 -7.46 -12.86 -32.18
N THR A 187 -6.35 -12.87 -31.43
CA THR A 187 -6.32 -12.41 -30.04
C THR A 187 -6.55 -10.90 -29.94
N LEU A 188 -5.97 -10.11 -30.85
CA LEU A 188 -6.18 -8.66 -30.90
C LEU A 188 -7.65 -8.31 -31.16
N LEU A 189 -8.29 -8.99 -32.10
CA LEU A 189 -9.72 -8.80 -32.38
C LEU A 189 -10.59 -9.17 -31.18
N GLY A 190 -10.29 -10.27 -30.50
CA GLY A 190 -11.06 -10.75 -29.34
C GLY A 190 -10.88 -9.88 -28.09
N LYS A 191 -9.64 -9.61 -27.68
CA LYS A 191 -9.34 -8.87 -26.42
C LYS A 191 -9.43 -7.35 -26.58
N PHE A 192 -9.12 -6.85 -27.78
CA PHE A 192 -8.94 -5.43 -28.02
C PHE A 192 -9.82 -4.95 -29.18
N GLY A 193 -11.02 -5.52 -29.35
CA GLY A 193 -11.96 -5.17 -30.41
C GLY A 193 -12.43 -3.70 -30.40
N ARG A 194 -12.21 -2.97 -29.30
CA ARG A 194 -12.36 -1.50 -29.26
C ARG A 194 -11.33 -0.77 -30.15
N TYR A 195 -10.15 -1.35 -30.33
CA TYR A 195 -9.04 -0.80 -31.11
C TYR A 195 -8.91 -1.45 -32.49
N PHE A 196 -9.26 -2.73 -32.63
CA PHE A 196 -9.01 -3.51 -33.85
C PHE A 196 -10.28 -3.94 -34.57
N SER A 197 -10.19 -4.08 -35.89
CA SER A 197 -11.20 -4.71 -36.74
C SER A 197 -10.54 -5.31 -37.98
N SER A 198 -11.08 -6.42 -38.49
CA SER A 198 -10.68 -7.01 -39.78
C SER A 198 -11.40 -6.39 -40.97
N ASP A 199 -12.40 -5.51 -40.73
CA ASP A 199 -13.15 -4.82 -41.77
C ASP A 199 -12.41 -3.51 -42.15
N PRO A 200 -11.93 -3.36 -43.40
CA PRO A 200 -11.27 -2.14 -43.86
C PRO A 200 -12.10 -0.88 -43.67
N VAL A 201 -13.43 -0.96 -43.74
CA VAL A 201 -14.33 0.20 -43.54
C VAL A 201 -14.21 0.75 -42.12
N MET A 202 -13.88 -0.10 -41.13
CA MET A 202 -13.71 0.33 -39.75
C MET A 202 -12.36 1.01 -39.52
N TRP A 203 -11.39 0.85 -40.41
CA TRP A 203 -10.09 1.51 -40.29
C TRP A 203 -10.20 3.01 -40.53
N ASP A 204 -11.00 3.41 -41.52
CA ASP A 204 -11.35 4.81 -41.78
C ASP A 204 -12.12 5.45 -40.61
N LYS A 205 -12.78 4.62 -39.78
CA LYS A 205 -13.46 5.03 -38.54
C LYS A 205 -12.55 5.01 -37.31
N GLY A 206 -11.25 4.82 -37.50
CA GLY A 206 -10.23 4.93 -36.45
C GLY A 206 -9.81 3.61 -35.80
N LYS A 207 -10.45 2.47 -36.13
CA LYS A 207 -9.93 1.15 -35.74
C LYS A 207 -8.66 0.82 -36.52
N LYS A 208 -7.94 -0.21 -36.08
CA LYS A 208 -6.66 -0.63 -36.66
C LYS A 208 -6.79 -2.01 -37.30
N ASN A 209 -6.09 -2.21 -38.41
CA ASN A 209 -5.87 -3.53 -38.98
C ASN A 209 -5.00 -4.35 -38.00
N PRO A 210 -5.48 -5.50 -37.47
CA PRO A 210 -4.70 -6.31 -36.55
C PRO A 210 -3.40 -6.84 -37.16
N ASP A 211 -3.36 -7.12 -38.47
CA ASP A 211 -2.19 -7.72 -39.12
C ASP A 211 -0.97 -6.78 -39.14
N GLU A 212 -1.19 -5.45 -39.09
CA GLU A 212 -0.13 -4.45 -38.97
C GLU A 212 0.51 -4.37 -37.57
N TYR A 213 -0.03 -5.10 -36.61
CA TYR A 213 0.40 -5.09 -35.21
C TYR A 213 0.92 -6.45 -34.76
N VAL A 214 0.57 -7.54 -35.47
CA VAL A 214 1.09 -8.88 -35.19
C VAL A 214 2.62 -8.86 -35.21
N GLY A 215 3.24 -9.47 -34.20
CA GLY A 215 4.69 -9.52 -34.06
C GLY A 215 5.34 -8.20 -33.59
N ASN A 216 4.54 -7.16 -33.30
CA ASN A 216 5.05 -5.88 -32.80
C ASN A 216 4.48 -5.53 -31.40
N PRO A 217 5.03 -6.15 -30.34
CA PRO A 217 4.50 -6.02 -28.97
C PRO A 217 4.58 -4.59 -28.43
N GLU A 218 5.61 -3.82 -28.80
CA GLU A 218 5.75 -2.42 -28.41
C GLU A 218 4.65 -1.55 -29.04
N LYS A 219 4.40 -1.70 -30.35
CA LYS A 219 3.33 -0.97 -31.05
C LYS A 219 1.96 -1.30 -30.47
N ILE A 220 1.73 -2.56 -30.09
CA ILE A 220 0.51 -2.99 -29.38
C ILE A 220 0.41 -2.31 -28.02
N ALA A 221 1.46 -2.37 -27.20
CA ALA A 221 1.46 -1.82 -25.84
C ALA A 221 1.23 -0.30 -25.84
N ASN A 222 1.89 0.41 -26.75
CA ASN A 222 1.72 1.85 -26.93
C ASN A 222 0.28 2.22 -27.35
N LEU A 223 -0.36 1.42 -28.22
CA LEU A 223 -1.76 1.64 -28.59
C LEU A 223 -2.72 1.40 -27.43
N VAL A 224 -2.54 0.29 -26.70
CA VAL A 224 -3.50 -0.17 -25.67
C VAL A 224 -3.37 0.61 -24.36
N TYR A 225 -2.14 0.92 -23.95
CA TYR A 225 -1.80 1.48 -22.63
C TYR A 225 -1.25 2.90 -22.67
N GLY A 226 -0.86 3.44 -23.84
CA GLY A 226 -0.15 4.71 -23.94
C GLY A 226 -0.88 5.97 -23.43
N LYS A 227 -2.16 5.86 -23.05
CA LYS A 227 -2.97 6.95 -22.47
C LYS A 227 -3.65 6.55 -21.16
N LYS A 228 -3.13 5.53 -20.47
CA LYS A 228 -3.68 5.00 -19.20
C LYS A 228 -2.69 5.22 -18.07
N ASN A 229 -3.19 5.37 -16.84
CA ASN A 229 -2.37 5.35 -15.61
C ASN A 229 -1.16 6.30 -15.67
N GLY A 230 -1.36 7.53 -16.16
CA GLY A 230 -0.30 8.54 -16.29
C GLY A 230 0.57 8.47 -17.53
N ASN A 231 0.40 7.44 -18.36
CA ASN A 231 1.13 7.36 -19.63
C ASN A 231 0.72 8.53 -20.52
N LYS A 232 1.73 9.31 -20.94
CA LYS A 232 1.53 10.58 -21.66
C LYS A 232 2.57 10.83 -22.75
N TYR A 233 3.73 10.19 -22.68
CA TYR A 233 4.77 10.32 -23.70
C TYR A 233 4.73 9.15 -24.69
N PRO A 234 5.20 9.36 -25.93
CA PRO A 234 5.44 8.26 -26.87
C PRO A 234 6.31 7.17 -26.22
N GLY A 235 5.92 5.91 -26.34
CA GLY A 235 6.64 4.78 -25.75
C GLY A 235 6.20 4.38 -24.34
N ASP A 236 5.46 5.23 -23.62
CA ASP A 236 5.06 4.95 -22.22
C ASP A 236 4.25 3.66 -22.07
N GLY A 237 3.39 3.35 -23.05
CA GLY A 237 2.56 2.15 -23.00
C GLY A 237 3.38 0.87 -22.99
N TRP A 238 4.53 0.86 -23.67
CA TRP A 238 5.51 -0.24 -23.65
C TRP A 238 6.47 -0.16 -22.45
N MET A 239 6.97 1.03 -22.14
CA MET A 239 7.93 1.23 -21.07
C MET A 239 7.36 0.79 -19.71
N PHE A 240 6.12 1.18 -19.42
CA PHE A 240 5.43 0.91 -18.14
C PHE A 240 4.35 -0.17 -18.25
N ILE A 241 4.62 -1.24 -19.01
CA ILE A 241 3.80 -2.46 -19.00
C ILE A 241 3.71 -3.10 -17.61
N GLY A 242 2.74 -3.99 -17.42
CA GLY A 242 2.52 -4.72 -16.18
C GLY A 242 3.74 -5.52 -15.74
N ARG A 243 4.15 -5.34 -14.48
CA ARG A 243 5.25 -6.10 -13.85
C ARG A 243 4.90 -6.58 -12.45
N GLY A 244 5.43 -7.73 -12.09
CA GLY A 244 5.26 -8.35 -10.77
C GLY A 244 3.90 -9.02 -10.56
N PRO A 245 3.64 -9.53 -9.34
CA PRO A 245 2.44 -10.31 -9.04
C PRO A 245 1.13 -9.53 -9.20
N ILE A 246 1.08 -8.26 -8.77
CA ILE A 246 -0.12 -7.41 -8.93
C ILE A 246 -0.22 -6.75 -10.33
N GLN A 247 0.75 -6.97 -11.21
CA GLN A 247 0.85 -6.32 -12.52
C GLN A 247 0.86 -4.77 -12.43
N LEU A 248 1.82 -4.21 -11.68
CA LEU A 248 2.02 -2.76 -11.58
C LEU A 248 2.19 -2.16 -12.99
N THR A 249 1.32 -1.23 -13.37
CA THR A 249 1.22 -0.73 -14.76
C THR A 249 1.04 0.80 -14.81
N GLY A 250 1.78 1.46 -15.71
CA GLY A 250 1.64 2.89 -16.03
C GLY A 250 2.59 3.81 -15.27
N ARG A 251 3.00 4.89 -15.93
CA ARG A 251 4.00 5.85 -15.46
C ARG A 251 3.71 6.41 -14.07
N ASP A 252 2.47 6.78 -13.76
CA ASP A 252 2.12 7.36 -12.46
C ASP A 252 2.37 6.34 -11.34
N ASN A 253 1.98 5.09 -11.55
CA ASN A 253 2.19 4.01 -10.58
C ASN A 253 3.67 3.69 -10.39
N TYR A 254 4.47 3.65 -11.46
CA TYR A 254 5.92 3.45 -11.35
C TYR A 254 6.60 4.61 -10.61
N THR A 255 6.19 5.84 -10.88
CA THR A 255 6.71 7.05 -10.21
C THR A 255 6.38 7.05 -8.73
N ALA A 256 5.12 6.78 -8.39
CA ALA A 256 4.68 6.75 -7.01
C ALA A 256 5.34 5.60 -6.23
N PHE A 257 5.48 4.41 -6.83
CA PHE A 257 6.21 3.30 -6.21
C PHE A 257 7.69 3.62 -6.02
N GLN A 258 8.37 4.23 -7.00
CA GLN A 258 9.75 4.67 -6.85
C GLN A 258 9.91 5.60 -5.64
N ASN A 259 9.10 6.66 -5.59
CA ASN A 259 9.17 7.63 -4.49
C ASN A 259 8.96 6.96 -3.13
N PHE A 260 7.96 6.07 -3.04
CA PHE A 260 7.72 5.30 -1.82
C PHE A 260 8.91 4.40 -1.46
N TYR A 261 9.42 3.61 -2.40
CA TYR A 261 10.53 2.68 -2.19
C TYR A 261 11.78 3.41 -1.72
N ASN A 262 12.13 4.49 -2.40
CA ASN A 262 13.33 5.29 -2.17
C ASN A 262 13.28 6.02 -0.82
N ASN A 263 12.09 6.44 -0.37
CA ASN A 263 11.89 6.98 0.98
C ASN A 263 12.01 5.89 2.06
N LEU A 264 11.48 4.70 1.79
CA LEU A 264 11.53 3.58 2.72
C LEU A 264 12.95 3.01 2.87
N PHE A 265 13.74 3.02 1.79
CA PHE A 265 15.09 2.48 1.72
C PHE A 265 16.09 3.55 1.24
N PRO A 266 16.42 4.57 2.07
CA PRO A 266 17.25 5.69 1.66
C PRO A 266 18.64 5.28 1.15
N ASN A 267 19.16 4.15 1.65
CA ASN A 267 20.48 3.63 1.29
C ASN A 267 20.47 2.68 0.08
N LYS A 268 19.30 2.43 -0.53
CA LYS A 268 19.11 1.55 -1.69
C LYS A 268 18.11 2.21 -2.64
N GLN A 269 18.59 3.18 -3.40
CA GLN A 269 17.78 3.94 -4.36
C GLN A 269 17.66 3.19 -5.69
N PHE A 270 16.48 3.22 -6.30
CA PHE A 270 16.26 2.75 -7.67
C PHE A 270 15.63 3.83 -8.55
N ASP A 271 15.94 3.75 -9.85
CA ASP A 271 15.33 4.57 -10.90
C ASP A 271 14.43 3.69 -11.78
N PHE A 272 13.21 3.41 -11.30
CA PHE A 272 12.17 2.69 -12.03
C PHE A 272 11.58 3.50 -13.19
N ILE A 273 11.90 4.78 -13.32
CA ILE A 273 11.42 5.61 -14.44
C ILE A 273 12.27 5.42 -15.67
N ASN A 274 13.60 5.43 -15.51
CA ASN A 274 14.52 5.18 -16.62
C ASN A 274 14.85 3.69 -16.79
N HIS A 275 14.67 2.88 -15.73
CA HIS A 275 14.88 1.43 -15.71
C HIS A 275 13.66 0.67 -15.15
N PRO A 276 12.50 0.69 -15.86
CA PRO A 276 11.25 0.09 -15.37
C PRO A 276 11.33 -1.43 -15.19
N GLU A 277 12.23 -2.13 -15.87
CA GLU A 277 12.52 -3.55 -15.67
C GLU A 277 13.03 -3.88 -14.26
N LEU A 278 13.51 -2.90 -13.50
CA LEU A 278 13.96 -3.13 -12.13
C LEU A 278 12.80 -3.48 -11.19
N VAL A 279 11.55 -3.09 -11.51
CA VAL A 279 10.35 -3.39 -10.70
C VAL A 279 10.17 -4.90 -10.48
N ASN A 280 10.60 -5.74 -11.43
CA ASN A 280 10.56 -7.20 -11.30
C ASN A 280 11.93 -7.88 -11.43
N SER A 281 13.03 -7.13 -11.26
CA SER A 281 14.38 -7.69 -11.28
C SER A 281 14.64 -8.71 -10.17
N THR A 282 14.01 -8.53 -9.01
CA THR A 282 14.11 -9.43 -7.86
C THR A 282 12.72 -9.72 -7.27
N ASP A 283 12.59 -10.87 -6.60
CA ASP A 283 11.34 -11.23 -5.90
C ASP A 283 10.98 -10.16 -4.86
N GLU A 284 11.98 -9.59 -4.20
CA GLU A 284 11.83 -8.53 -3.20
C GLU A 284 11.14 -7.29 -3.80
N ILE A 285 11.67 -6.72 -4.89
CA ILE A 285 11.12 -5.48 -5.46
C ILE A 285 9.71 -5.74 -6.02
N ALA A 286 9.50 -6.87 -6.70
CA ALA A 286 8.21 -7.23 -7.27
C ALA A 286 7.12 -7.43 -6.20
N MET A 287 7.46 -8.06 -5.08
CA MET A 287 6.52 -8.21 -3.95
C MET A 287 6.27 -6.88 -3.25
N LEU A 288 7.30 -6.05 -3.05
CA LEU A 288 7.15 -4.72 -2.46
C LEU A 288 6.26 -3.82 -3.32
N ALA A 289 6.39 -3.87 -4.64
CA ALA A 289 5.48 -3.18 -5.57
C ALA A 289 4.03 -3.63 -5.41
N SER A 290 3.83 -4.94 -5.22
CA SER A 290 2.49 -5.53 -5.02
C SER A 290 1.86 -5.12 -3.68
N MET A 291 2.65 -5.19 -2.61
CA MET A 291 2.23 -4.78 -1.27
C MET A 291 1.96 -3.27 -1.20
N TRP A 292 2.81 -2.45 -1.85
CA TRP A 292 2.63 -1.02 -1.99
C TRP A 292 1.32 -0.68 -2.69
N TRP A 293 1.04 -1.33 -3.83
CA TRP A 293 -0.17 -1.04 -4.58
C TRP A 293 -1.42 -1.29 -3.74
N CYS A 294 -1.48 -2.41 -3.00
CA CYS A 294 -2.60 -2.69 -2.10
C CYS A 294 -2.71 -1.68 -0.94
N LYS A 295 -1.58 -1.25 -0.37
CA LYS A 295 -1.56 -0.19 0.65
C LYS A 295 -2.21 1.10 0.15
N GLU A 296 -1.78 1.57 -1.01
CA GLU A 296 -2.20 2.86 -1.56
C GLU A 296 -3.57 2.83 -2.23
N ASN A 297 -4.03 1.66 -2.69
CA ASN A 297 -5.23 1.58 -3.52
C ASN A 297 -6.34 0.68 -2.95
N LEU A 298 -6.07 -0.19 -1.97
CA LEU A 298 -7.05 -1.21 -1.56
C LEU A 298 -7.40 -1.14 -0.06
N TRP A 299 -6.41 -1.01 0.83
CA TRP A 299 -6.62 -1.18 2.27
C TRP A 299 -7.59 -0.20 2.90
N TRP A 300 -7.63 1.05 2.45
CA TRP A 300 -8.50 2.08 2.99
C TRP A 300 -9.92 2.08 2.40
N GLN A 301 -10.18 1.28 1.35
CA GLN A 301 -11.48 1.23 0.69
C GLN A 301 -12.50 0.33 1.40
N LEU A 302 -12.02 -0.61 2.23
CA LEU A 302 -12.84 -1.67 2.82
C LEU A 302 -12.59 -1.83 4.31
N LYS A 303 -13.58 -2.41 4.99
CA LYS A 303 -13.40 -2.99 6.33
C LYS A 303 -12.92 -4.43 6.17
N TRP A 304 -11.85 -4.79 6.87
CA TRP A 304 -11.20 -6.09 6.77
C TRP A 304 -11.61 -7.01 7.91
N ASN A 305 -12.52 -7.93 7.65
CA ASN A 305 -13.07 -8.90 8.59
C ASN A 305 -13.57 -10.16 7.86
N ALA A 306 -14.16 -11.10 8.58
CA ALA A 306 -14.69 -12.35 8.01
C ALA A 306 -15.77 -12.16 6.94
N SER A 307 -16.41 -11.00 6.87
CA SER A 307 -17.45 -10.67 5.90
C SER A 307 -16.94 -9.88 4.70
N THR A 308 -15.63 -9.61 4.60
CA THR A 308 -15.05 -8.91 3.45
C THR A 308 -15.26 -9.73 2.18
N SER A 309 -15.96 -9.15 1.20
CA SER A 309 -16.33 -9.86 -0.01
C SER A 309 -15.14 -10.00 -0.98
N PRO A 310 -14.74 -11.22 -1.36
CA PRO A 310 -13.72 -11.41 -2.39
C PRO A 310 -14.17 -10.90 -3.77
N PHE A 311 -15.48 -10.78 -4.00
CA PHE A 311 -16.02 -10.17 -5.21
C PHE A 311 -15.75 -8.66 -5.24
N GLU A 312 -16.04 -7.96 -4.14
CA GLU A 312 -15.79 -6.51 -4.04
C GLU A 312 -14.30 -6.19 -4.11
N VAL A 313 -13.46 -6.96 -3.41
CA VAL A 313 -12.00 -6.82 -3.46
C VAL A 313 -11.47 -7.00 -4.90
N SER A 314 -11.96 -8.03 -5.60
CA SER A 314 -11.61 -8.27 -7.01
C SER A 314 -12.03 -7.10 -7.89
N GLY A 315 -13.24 -6.56 -7.66
CA GLY A 315 -13.77 -5.39 -8.33
C GLY A 315 -12.79 -4.23 -8.24
N ILE A 316 -12.31 -3.88 -7.04
CA ILE A 316 -11.35 -2.79 -6.80
C ILE A 316 -10.02 -3.00 -7.54
N ILE A 317 -9.52 -4.23 -7.58
CA ILE A 317 -8.23 -4.53 -8.21
C ILE A 317 -8.32 -4.45 -9.74
N ASN A 318 -9.40 -4.94 -10.32
CA ASN A 318 -9.54 -5.05 -11.77
C ASN A 318 -10.93 -4.60 -12.21
N HIS A 319 -11.22 -3.29 -12.07
CA HIS A 319 -12.49 -2.73 -12.50
C HIS A 319 -12.68 -2.91 -14.01
N TYR A 320 -13.69 -3.70 -14.39
CA TYR A 320 -14.32 -3.64 -15.71
C TYR A 320 -15.69 -2.94 -15.60
N ASP A 321 -16.03 -2.12 -16.59
CA ASP A 321 -17.10 -1.12 -16.54
C ASP A 321 -18.51 -1.71 -16.30
N LYS A 322 -19.38 -0.87 -15.70
CA LYS A 322 -20.83 -0.98 -15.42
C LYS A 322 -21.34 -2.04 -14.44
N ALA A 323 -20.67 -3.19 -14.28
CA ALA A 323 -21.15 -4.27 -13.39
C ALA A 323 -20.38 -4.42 -12.06
N LYS A 324 -19.26 -3.69 -11.88
CA LYS A 324 -18.27 -3.89 -10.81
C LYS A 324 -17.68 -5.32 -10.76
N GLU A 325 -17.83 -6.10 -11.82
CA GLU A 325 -17.30 -7.45 -11.93
C GLU A 325 -15.88 -7.42 -12.49
N ALA A 326 -14.97 -8.09 -11.80
CA ALA A 326 -13.58 -8.16 -12.21
C ALA A 326 -13.37 -9.13 -13.38
N ASN A 327 -12.42 -8.82 -14.25
CA ASN A 327 -11.99 -9.82 -15.23
C ASN A 327 -11.43 -11.06 -14.50
N GLY A 328 -11.89 -12.25 -14.92
CA GLY A 328 -11.50 -13.52 -14.31
C GLY A 328 -12.06 -13.75 -12.91
N ILE A 329 -13.23 -13.19 -12.60
CA ILE A 329 -13.83 -13.27 -11.26
C ILE A 329 -13.92 -14.70 -10.70
N ASP A 330 -14.33 -15.68 -11.52
CA ASP A 330 -14.46 -17.08 -11.07
C ASP A 330 -13.12 -17.65 -10.56
N ASP A 331 -12.02 -17.36 -11.26
CA ASP A 331 -10.69 -17.82 -10.89
C ASP A 331 -10.20 -17.09 -9.62
N ARG A 332 -10.46 -15.78 -9.48
CA ARG A 332 -10.17 -15.03 -8.25
C ARG A 332 -10.91 -15.59 -7.04
N LEU A 333 -12.21 -15.89 -7.19
CA LEU A 333 -13.01 -16.49 -6.14
C LEU A 333 -12.53 -17.91 -5.79
N GLN A 334 -12.13 -18.70 -6.80
CA GLN A 334 -11.55 -20.01 -6.57
C GLN A 334 -10.25 -19.92 -5.78
N TYR A 335 -9.33 -19.02 -6.12
CA TYR A 335 -8.11 -18.80 -5.35
C TYR A 335 -8.40 -18.35 -3.93
N PHE A 336 -9.36 -17.43 -3.74
CA PHE A 336 -9.74 -16.98 -2.41
C PHE A 336 -10.28 -18.12 -1.55
N ASN A 337 -11.16 -18.97 -2.10
CA ASN A 337 -11.70 -20.12 -1.37
C ASN A 337 -10.58 -21.08 -0.94
N LYS A 338 -9.63 -21.37 -1.83
CA LYS A 338 -8.47 -22.21 -1.48
C LYS A 338 -7.61 -21.58 -0.40
N VAL A 339 -7.29 -20.29 -0.53
CA VAL A 339 -6.53 -19.56 0.49
C VAL A 339 -7.24 -19.60 1.84
N ASN A 340 -8.55 -19.34 1.86
CA ASN A 340 -9.31 -19.29 3.10
C ASN A 340 -9.45 -20.65 3.78
N GLN A 341 -9.48 -21.74 3.01
CA GLN A 341 -9.52 -23.12 3.50
C GLN A 341 -8.17 -23.63 3.96
N SER A 342 -7.08 -23.23 3.29
CA SER A 342 -5.76 -23.81 3.50
C SER A 342 -4.88 -23.05 4.47
N ILE A 343 -5.09 -21.74 4.66
CA ILE A 343 -4.24 -20.91 5.52
C ILE A 343 -4.97 -20.62 6.83
N ASP A 344 -4.42 -21.12 7.94
CA ASP A 344 -4.86 -20.79 9.28
C ASP A 344 -3.93 -19.72 9.89
N CYS A 345 -4.52 -18.58 10.24
CA CYS A 345 -3.80 -17.44 10.81
C CYS A 345 -3.79 -17.45 12.35
N ASP A 346 -4.50 -18.38 12.98
CA ASP A 346 -4.59 -18.50 14.44
C ASP A 346 -3.52 -19.43 15.03
N ASN A 347 -2.74 -20.10 14.16
CA ASN A 347 -1.67 -21.04 14.48
C ASN A 347 -0.59 -20.51 15.44
#